data_AF-A0A3S1TKA3-F1
#
_entry.id   AF-A0A3S1TKA3-F1
#
_cell.length_a   1.000
_cell.length_b   1.000
_cell.length_c   1.000
_cell.angle_alpha   90.00
_cell.angle_beta   90.00
_cell.angle_gamma   90.00
#
_symmetry.space_group_name_H-M   'P 1'
#
loop_
_entity.id
_entity.type
_entity.pdbx_description
1 polymer ?
#
loop_
_entity_poly.entity_id
_entity_poly.type
_entity_poly.pdbx_seq_one_letter_code
_entity_poly.pdbx_strand_id
1 'polypeptide(L)'
;MNPRTRKALEFVLDNLVWFMLLFVLVVFSIFVPNYFQLGIFANIIEASSVLGVMSIGLALVIIAGHMDLSVESVAALSAMAVGILFCSSGIGMGVQLHPEWLMVSVSLLLALAVGGLIGAFNGYLVVKVKMSAFIIT
;
A
#
# COMPACT_ATOMS: atom_id res chain seq x y z
N MET A 1 -27.71 -22.48 21.31
CA MET A 1 -26.81 -21.41 21.81
C MET A 1 -27.61 -20.44 22.65
N ASN A 2 -27.16 -20.12 23.86
CA ASN A 2 -27.84 -19.15 24.72
C ASN A 2 -27.83 -17.77 24.03
N PRO A 3 -28.95 -17.02 23.94
CA PRO A 3 -29.01 -15.74 23.21
C PRO A 3 -27.96 -14.70 23.64
N ARG A 4 -27.49 -14.76 24.90
CA ARG A 4 -26.38 -13.91 25.39
C ARG A 4 -25.04 -14.28 24.75
N THR A 5 -24.74 -15.57 24.62
CA THR A 5 -23.51 -16.07 24.00
C THR A 5 -23.46 -15.77 22.51
N ARG A 6 -24.61 -15.79 21.83
CA ARG A 6 -24.72 -15.43 20.41
C ARG A 6 -24.41 -13.95 20.17
N LYS A 7 -24.99 -13.04 20.96
CA LYS A 7 -24.68 -11.60 20.86
C LYS A 7 -23.22 -11.28 21.16
N ALA A 8 -22.62 -11.95 22.13
CA ALA A 8 -21.20 -11.79 22.43
C ALA A 8 -20.32 -12.31 21.28
N LEU A 9 -20.68 -13.45 20.66
CA LEU A 9 -19.98 -13.97 19.49
C LEU A 9 -20.10 -13.04 18.28
N GLU A 10 -21.29 -12.55 17.98
CA GLU A 10 -21.53 -11.58 16.90
C GLU A 10 -20.69 -10.31 17.13
N PHE A 11 -20.66 -9.78 18.36
CA PHE A 11 -19.83 -8.63 18.71
C PHE A 11 -18.32 -8.88 18.49
N VAL A 12 -17.82 -10.05 18.85
CA VAL A 12 -16.40 -10.42 18.67
C VAL A 12 -16.08 -10.64 17.20
N LEU A 13 -16.97 -11.28 16.44
CA LEU A 13 -16.82 -11.50 15.00
C LEU A 13 -16.82 -10.18 14.22
N ASP A 14 -17.72 -9.25 14.58
CA ASP A 14 -17.81 -7.92 13.94
C ASP A 14 -16.58 -7.03 14.23
N ASN A 15 -15.92 -7.23 15.38
CA ASN A 15 -14.73 -6.47 15.80
C ASN A 15 -13.44 -7.31 15.77
N LEU A 16 -13.45 -8.43 15.05
CA LEU A 16 -12.38 -9.44 15.11
C LEU A 16 -11.01 -8.86 14.78
N VAL A 17 -10.94 -7.91 13.84
CA VAL A 17 -9.70 -7.24 13.43
C VAL A 17 -9.04 -6.51 14.60
N TRP A 18 -9.81 -5.82 15.44
CA TRP A 18 -9.28 -5.11 16.63
C TRP A 18 -8.74 -6.08 17.67
N PHE A 19 -9.46 -7.19 17.90
CA PHE A 19 -9.01 -8.24 18.81
C PHE A 19 -7.73 -8.92 18.30
N MET A 20 -7.66 -9.20 17.00
CA MET A 20 -6.48 -9.78 16.36
C MET A 20 -5.28 -8.83 16.45
N LEU A 21 -5.47 -7.53 16.20
CA LEU A 21 -4.42 -6.53 16.34
C LEU A 21 -3.88 -6.46 17.77
N LEU A 22 -4.77 -6.44 18.77
CA LEU A 22 -4.37 -6.42 20.18
C LEU A 22 -3.63 -7.71 20.57
N PHE A 23 -4.12 -8.87 20.10
CA PHE A 23 -3.47 -10.16 20.32
C PHE A 23 -2.04 -10.18 19.76
N VAL A 24 -1.87 -9.77 18.50
CA VAL A 24 -0.55 -9.73 17.83
C VAL A 24 0.40 -8.76 18.54
N LEU A 25 -0.08 -7.57 18.94
CA LEU A 25 0.72 -6.61 19.70
C LEU A 25 1.21 -7.17 21.04
N VAL A 26 0.34 -7.86 21.78
CA VAL A 26 0.70 -8.46 23.08
C VAL A 26 1.71 -9.59 22.89
N VAL A 27 1.48 -10.48 21.92
CA VAL A 27 2.38 -11.60 21.62
C VAL A 27 3.76 -11.07 21.23
N PHE A 28 3.86 -10.15 20.28
CA PHE A 28 5.15 -9.60 19.88
C PHE A 28 5.82 -8.78 20.99
N SER A 29 5.07 -8.06 21.82
CA SER A 29 5.63 -7.36 23.00
C SER A 29 6.31 -8.32 23.98
N ILE A 30 5.81 -9.55 24.13
CA ILE A 30 6.38 -10.56 25.05
C ILE A 30 7.55 -11.30 24.41
N PHE A 31 7.42 -11.72 23.15
CA PHE A 31 8.40 -12.59 22.49
C PHE A 31 9.54 -11.84 21.78
N VAL A 32 9.33 -10.57 21.41
CA VAL A 32 10.32 -9.77 20.69
C VAL A 32 10.88 -8.67 21.61
N PRO A 33 12.18 -8.72 21.98
CA PRO A 33 12.77 -7.68 22.79
C PRO A 33 12.70 -6.33 22.07
N ASN A 34 12.41 -5.25 22.80
CA ASN A 34 12.26 -3.90 22.26
C ASN A 34 11.08 -3.67 21.28
N TYR A 35 10.10 -4.57 21.22
CA TYR A 35 8.96 -4.39 20.32
C TYR A 35 8.05 -3.21 20.70
N PHE A 36 7.91 -2.92 21.99
CA PHE A 36 7.09 -1.81 22.51
C PHE A 36 7.83 -0.46 22.43
N GLN A 37 8.26 -0.08 21.23
CA GLN A 37 8.93 1.18 20.96
C GLN A 37 8.09 2.07 20.06
N LEU A 38 8.11 3.38 20.31
CA LEU A 38 7.41 4.37 19.49
C LEU A 38 7.80 4.29 18.01
N GLY A 39 9.03 3.89 17.69
CA GLY A 39 9.49 3.71 16.31
C GLY A 39 8.74 2.60 15.55
N ILE A 40 8.39 1.50 16.23
CA ILE A 40 7.63 0.40 15.62
C ILE A 40 6.19 0.84 15.37
N PHE A 41 5.57 1.53 16.33
CA PHE A 41 4.24 2.10 16.16
C PHE A 41 4.20 3.16 15.04
N ALA A 42 5.23 4.02 14.95
CA ALA A 42 5.35 4.99 13.87
C ALA A 42 5.44 4.30 12.50
N ASN A 43 6.26 3.24 12.38
CA ASN A 43 6.38 2.48 11.14
C ASN A 43 5.05 1.79 10.74
N ILE A 44 4.32 1.22 11.72
CA ILE A 44 2.98 0.64 11.46
C ILE A 44 2.02 1.71 10.91
N ILE A 45 2.00 2.90 11.51
CA ILE A 45 1.15 4.01 11.06
C ILE A 45 1.58 4.51 9.67
N GLU A 46 2.88 4.59 9.42
CA GLU A 46 3.43 5.01 8.12
C GLU A 46 3.02 4.04 7.01
N ALA A 47 3.21 2.74 7.20
CA ALA A 47 2.77 1.71 6.26
C ALA A 47 1.24 1.73 6.05
N SER A 48 0.48 1.92 7.13
CA SER A 48 -0.99 2.03 7.07
C SER A 48 -1.46 3.28 6.33
N SER A 49 -0.73 4.40 6.45
CA SER A 49 -1.03 5.65 5.76
C SER A 49 -0.91 5.48 4.24
N VAL A 50 0.16 4.81 3.78
CA VAL A 50 0.37 4.50 2.36
C VAL A 50 -0.79 3.67 1.80
N LEU A 51 -1.17 2.59 2.51
CA LEU A 51 -2.34 1.77 2.13
C LEU A 51 -3.65 2.56 2.18
N GLY A 52 -3.81 3.45 3.16
CA GLY A 52 -4.97 4.33 3.30
C GLY A 52 -5.14 5.25 2.09
N VAL A 53 -4.07 5.91 1.64
CA VAL A 53 -4.11 6.75 0.44
C VAL A 53 -4.42 5.92 -0.81
N MET A 54 -3.82 4.73 -0.95
CA MET A 54 -4.12 3.83 -2.07
C MET A 54 -5.60 3.39 -2.09
N SER A 55 -6.19 3.14 -0.92
CA SER A 55 -7.59 2.70 -0.80
C SER A 55 -8.59 3.73 -1.37
N ILE A 56 -8.28 5.02 -1.29
CA ILE A 56 -9.11 6.09 -1.88
C ILE A 56 -9.14 5.95 -3.41
N GLY A 57 -7.99 5.64 -4.03
CA GLY A 57 -7.90 5.36 -5.46
C GLY A 57 -8.67 4.10 -5.85
N LEU A 58 -8.50 3.02 -5.08
CA LEU A 58 -9.20 1.75 -5.30
C LEU A 58 -10.72 1.89 -5.17
N ALA A 59 -11.21 2.73 -4.24
CA ALA A 59 -12.65 2.97 -4.06
C ALA A 59 -13.32 3.48 -5.35
N LEU A 60 -12.65 4.36 -6.11
CA LEU A 60 -13.16 4.85 -7.39
C LEU A 60 -13.32 3.72 -8.42
N VAL A 61 -12.39 2.76 -8.44
CA VAL A 61 -12.43 1.63 -9.38
C VAL A 61 -13.52 0.62 -9.00
N ILE A 62 -13.68 0.36 -7.70
CA ILE A 62 -14.75 -0.49 -7.17
C ILE A 62 -16.12 0.12 -7.48
N ILE A 63 -16.28 1.43 -7.33
CA ILE A 63 -17.52 2.15 -7.70
C ILE A 63 -17.82 2.00 -9.20
N ALA A 64 -16.79 1.98 -10.05
CA ALA A 64 -16.92 1.71 -11.47
C ALA A 64 -17.28 0.24 -11.80
N GLY A 65 -17.46 -0.62 -10.79
CA GLY A 65 -17.86 -2.02 -10.95
C GLY A 65 -16.72 -2.96 -11.36
N HIS A 66 -15.47 -2.52 -11.22
CA HIS A 66 -14.29 -3.31 -11.56
C HIS A 66 -13.48 -3.61 -10.29
N MET A 67 -12.95 -4.83 -10.18
CA MET A 67 -11.91 -5.16 -9.19
C MET A 67 -10.57 -5.06 -9.90
N ASP A 68 -9.85 -3.98 -9.65
CA ASP A 68 -8.56 -3.71 -10.29
C ASP A 68 -7.45 -3.76 -9.23
N LEU A 69 -6.59 -4.77 -9.35
CA LEU A 69 -5.39 -4.91 -8.51
C LEU A 69 -4.21 -4.11 -9.11
N SER A 70 -4.33 -3.60 -10.34
CA SER A 70 -3.21 -2.94 -11.03
C SER A 70 -2.77 -1.65 -10.37
N VAL A 71 -3.62 -1.02 -9.57
CA VAL A 71 -3.26 0.17 -8.78
C VAL A 71 -2.10 -0.14 -7.82
N GLU A 72 -2.10 -1.31 -7.19
CA GLU A 72 -1.03 -1.73 -6.28
C GLU A 72 0.24 -2.08 -7.06
N SER A 73 0.11 -2.84 -8.16
CA SER A 73 1.22 -3.21 -9.03
C SER A 73 1.92 -1.99 -9.64
N VAL A 74 1.16 -1.00 -10.08
CA VAL A 74 1.68 0.25 -10.65
C VAL A 74 2.36 1.10 -9.58
N ALA A 75 1.80 1.17 -8.37
CA ALA A 75 2.46 1.87 -7.27
C ALA A 75 3.80 1.21 -6.89
N ALA A 76 3.84 -0.13 -6.83
CA ALA A 76 5.07 -0.88 -6.58
C ALA A 76 6.10 -0.66 -7.69
N LEU A 77 5.67 -0.68 -8.96
CA LEU A 77 6.54 -0.39 -10.11
C LEU A 77 7.13 1.02 -10.05
N SER A 78 6.32 2.04 -9.75
CA SER A 78 6.79 3.42 -9.58
C SER A 78 7.79 3.55 -8.43
N ALA A 79 7.52 2.90 -7.29
CA ALA A 79 8.43 2.89 -6.15
C ALA A 79 9.76 2.21 -6.51
N MET A 80 9.72 1.09 -7.22
CA MET A 80 10.91 0.41 -7.72
C MET A 80 11.69 1.25 -8.72
N ALA A 81 11.04 1.94 -9.67
CA ALA A 81 11.70 2.79 -10.63
C ALA A 81 12.48 3.93 -9.95
N VAL A 82 11.87 4.57 -8.95
CA VAL A 82 12.54 5.57 -8.11
C VAL A 82 13.69 4.94 -7.32
N GLY A 83 13.46 3.79 -6.70
CA GLY A 83 14.49 3.07 -5.94
C GLY A 83 15.71 2.71 -6.79
N ILE A 84 15.51 2.21 -8.00
CA ILE A 84 16.61 1.86 -8.92
C ILE A 84 17.40 3.10 -9.35
N LEU A 85 16.77 4.26 -9.50
CA LEU A 85 17.51 5.44 -9.96
C LEU A 85 18.31 6.12 -8.85
N PHE A 86 17.75 6.21 -7.64
CA PHE A 86 18.30 7.03 -6.56
C PHE A 86 18.97 6.24 -5.44
N CYS A 87 18.79 4.92 -5.36
CA CYS A 87 19.51 4.14 -4.35
C CYS A 87 21.00 4.04 -4.73
N SER A 88 21.87 4.29 -3.76
CA SER A 88 23.34 4.29 -3.95
C SER A 88 23.99 2.91 -3.75
N SER A 89 23.22 1.92 -3.29
CA SER A 89 23.71 0.57 -2.95
C SER A 89 22.82 -0.49 -3.59
N GLY A 90 23.42 -1.59 -4.06
CA GLY A 90 22.69 -2.72 -4.68
C GLY A 90 22.49 -2.54 -6.19
N ILE A 91 21.24 -2.65 -6.67
CA ILE A 91 20.84 -2.57 -8.10
C ILE A 91 20.66 -1.10 -8.54
N GLY A 92 20.87 -0.14 -7.64
CA GLY A 92 20.64 1.27 -7.92
C GLY A 92 21.71 1.88 -8.83
N MET A 93 21.31 2.66 -9.83
CA MET A 93 22.19 3.39 -10.75
C MET A 93 22.94 4.54 -10.07
N GLY A 94 22.68 4.82 -8.79
CA GLY A 94 23.44 5.77 -7.99
C GLY A 94 23.40 7.20 -8.52
N VAL A 95 22.33 7.60 -9.18
CA VAL A 95 22.21 8.94 -9.76
C VAL A 95 22.06 9.96 -8.63
N GLN A 96 23.14 10.69 -8.36
CA GLN A 96 23.17 11.76 -7.36
C GLN A 96 23.04 13.11 -8.06
N LEU A 97 21.92 13.78 -7.81
CA LEU A 97 21.70 15.13 -8.31
C LEU A 97 22.18 16.13 -7.26
N HIS A 98 23.11 17.01 -7.65
CA HIS A 98 23.47 18.17 -6.86
C HIS A 98 22.72 19.39 -7.39
N PRO A 99 21.91 20.07 -6.56
CA PRO A 99 21.84 19.92 -5.11
C PRO A 99 20.77 18.91 -4.63
N GLU A 100 20.94 18.35 -3.42
CA GLU A 100 20.20 17.17 -2.90
C GLU A 100 18.67 17.35 -2.84
N TRP A 101 18.19 18.57 -2.65
CA TRP A 101 16.77 18.92 -2.62
C TRP A 101 16.10 18.73 -3.98
N LEU A 102 16.86 18.79 -5.07
CA LEU A 102 16.35 18.48 -6.41
C LEU A 102 16.00 16.98 -6.54
N MET A 103 16.68 16.12 -5.78
CA MET A 103 16.49 14.67 -5.84
C MET A 103 15.08 14.26 -5.40
N VAL A 104 14.54 14.92 -4.36
CA VAL A 104 13.17 14.69 -3.87
C VAL A 104 12.13 15.11 -4.92
N SER A 105 12.30 16.29 -5.51
CA SER A 105 11.38 16.80 -6.52
C SER A 105 11.40 15.95 -7.81
N VAL A 106 12.58 15.54 -8.26
CA VAL A 106 12.74 14.73 -9.48
C VAL A 106 12.23 13.31 -9.28
N SER A 107 12.52 12.69 -8.13
CA SER A 107 11.99 11.35 -7.80
C SER A 107 10.47 11.33 -7.71
N LEU A 108 9.87 12.36 -7.11
CA LEU A 108 8.41 12.50 -7.06
C LEU A 108 7.80 12.66 -8.47
N LEU A 109 8.36 13.56 -9.29
CA LEU A 109 7.90 13.76 -10.66
C LEU A 109 8.04 12.48 -11.49
N LEU A 110 9.12 11.74 -11.28
CA LEU A 110 9.33 10.47 -11.97
C LEU A 110 8.32 9.41 -11.51
N ALA A 111 8.08 9.27 -10.20
CA ALA A 111 7.07 8.34 -9.67
C ALA A 111 5.69 8.63 -10.25
N LEU A 112 5.32 9.92 -10.32
CA LEU A 112 4.06 10.37 -10.91
C LEU A 112 4.02 10.14 -12.42
N ALA A 113 5.13 10.35 -13.13
CA ALA A 113 5.20 10.12 -14.57
C ALA A 113 5.07 8.63 -14.89
N VAL A 114 5.85 7.76 -14.24
CA VAL A 114 5.79 6.31 -14.43
C VAL A 114 4.42 5.77 -14.03
N GLY A 115 3.94 6.15 -12.84
CA GLY A 115 2.66 5.69 -12.33
C GLY A 115 1.49 6.18 -13.16
N GLY A 116 1.51 7.44 -13.57
CA GLY A 116 0.49 8.05 -14.41
C GLY A 116 0.46 7.47 -15.82
N LEU A 117 1.61 7.23 -16.44
CA LEU A 117 1.68 6.65 -17.79
C LEU A 117 1.20 5.20 -17.81
N ILE A 118 1.69 4.37 -16.89
CA ILE A 118 1.28 2.95 -16.83
C ILE A 118 -0.18 2.84 -16.36
N GLY A 119 -0.59 3.65 -15.37
CA GLY A 119 -1.97 3.70 -14.91
C GLY A 119 -2.94 4.14 -16.01
N ALA A 120 -2.58 5.16 -16.80
CA ALA A 120 -3.38 5.59 -17.95
C ALA A 120 -3.45 4.52 -19.04
N PHE A 121 -2.35 3.79 -19.28
CA PHE A 121 -2.33 2.66 -20.22
C PHE A 121 -3.26 1.53 -19.75
N ASN A 122 -3.19 1.13 -18.48
CA ASN A 122 -4.07 0.11 -17.91
C ASN A 122 -5.54 0.55 -17.98
N GLY A 123 -5.83 1.80 -17.60
CA GLY A 123 -7.18 2.38 -17.69
C GLY A 123 -7.70 2.42 -19.13
N TYR A 124 -6.84 2.73 -20.11
CA TYR A 124 -7.19 2.69 -21.52
C TYR A 124 -7.57 1.27 -21.96
N LEU A 125 -6.78 0.25 -21.59
CA LEU A 125 -7.09 -1.14 -21.95
C LEU A 125 -8.40 -1.62 -21.33
N VAL A 126 -8.68 -1.28 -20.08
CA VAL A 126 -9.94 -1.63 -19.42
C VAL A 126 -11.13 -0.92 -20.07
N VAL A 127 -11.05 0.40 -20.27
CA VAL A 127 -12.20 1.20 -20.72
C VAL A 127 -12.46 1.08 -22.23
N LYS A 128 -11.41 1.16 -23.06
CA LYS A 128 -11.54 1.16 -24.52
C LYS A 128 -11.54 -0.25 -25.10
N VAL A 129 -10.66 -1.12 -24.61
CA VAL A 129 -10.49 -2.49 -25.14
C VAL A 129 -11.42 -3.49 -24.43
N LYS A 130 -12.08 -3.08 -23.34
CA LYS A 130 -13.01 -3.92 -22.54
C LYS A 130 -12.36 -5.21 -22.05
N MET A 131 -11.05 -5.19 -21.86
CA MET A 131 -10.33 -6.30 -21.24
C MET A 131 -10.63 -6.32 -19.74
N SER A 132 -10.76 -7.51 -19.17
CA SER A 132 -10.96 -7.65 -17.73
C SER A 132 -9.72 -7.13 -16.99
N ALA A 133 -9.91 -6.21 -16.03
CA ALA A 133 -8.83 -5.65 -15.23
C ALA A 133 -7.96 -6.73 -14.56
N PHE A 134 -8.57 -7.86 -14.19
CA PHE A 134 -7.87 -9.00 -13.60
C PHE A 134 -6.85 -9.68 -14.53
N ILE A 135 -7.01 -9.60 -15.85
CA ILE A 135 -6.09 -10.23 -16.83
C ILE A 135 -4.95 -9.29 -17.21
N ILE A 136 -5.19 -7.98 -17.13
CA ILE A 136 -4.23 -6.93 -17.50
C ILE A 136 -3.26 -6.65 -16.36
N THR A 137 -3.71 -6.87 -15.12
CA THR A 137 -2.92 -6.78 -13.89
C THR A 137 -1.99 -7.97 -13.74
#